data_AF-A0A927WSP3-F1
#
_entry.id   AF-A0A927WSP3-F1
#
_cell.length_a   1.000
_cell.length_b   1.000
_cell.length_c   1.000
_cell.angle_alpha   90.00
_cell.angle_beta   90.00
_cell.angle_gamma   90.00
#
_symmetry.space_group_name_H-M   'P 1'
#
loop_
_entity.id
_entity.type
_entity.pdbx_description
1 polymer ?
#
loop_
_entity_poly.entity_id
_entity_poly.type
_entity_poly.pdbx_seq_one_letter_code
_entity_poly.pdbx_strand_id
1 'polypeptide(L)'
;MTIKKLWALISSVIVIGAFLVGYFIGKVNPPDDPIIDPDPVVEVTVKEDGVYDSKEEVALYLVTYHKLPSNYVTKYEARKAGWEGGSVEPYFPGCCIGGDSFANREGLLPSKKGRTYRECDINTLGKKSRGDERIIYSNDGLIYYTDDHYESFVLLYGEE
;
A
#
# COMPACT_ATOMS: atom_id res chain seq x y z
N MET A 1 0.14 19.96 -41.40
CA MET A 1 1.58 20.07 -41.75
C MET A 1 2.22 21.04 -40.75
N THR A 2 2.43 20.58 -39.52
CA THR A 2 3.68 20.04 -38.93
C THR A 2 4.52 21.09 -38.18
N ILE A 3 4.65 20.88 -36.86
CA ILE A 3 5.85 21.06 -36.00
C ILE A 3 6.11 22.54 -35.60
N LYS A 4 6.20 22.95 -34.32
CA LYS A 4 7.29 22.64 -33.36
C LYS A 4 6.93 22.96 -31.89
N LYS A 5 7.44 22.08 -31.03
CA LYS A 5 7.45 22.06 -29.55
C LYS A 5 8.38 23.14 -28.96
N LEU A 6 8.12 23.65 -27.75
CA LEU A 6 9.10 23.73 -26.62
C LEU A 6 8.50 24.36 -25.34
N TRP A 7 8.41 23.50 -24.31
CA TRP A 7 8.37 23.60 -22.83
C TRP A 7 7.93 24.86 -22.06
N ALA A 8 7.13 24.61 -21.01
CA ALA A 8 7.40 25.10 -19.66
C ALA A 8 6.78 24.16 -18.61
N LEU A 9 7.50 23.97 -17.50
CA LEU A 9 7.16 23.12 -16.36
C LEU A 9 5.77 23.45 -15.79
N ILE A 10 5.01 22.44 -15.38
CA ILE A 10 3.92 22.62 -14.43
C ILE A 10 4.35 21.95 -13.13
N SER A 11 4.76 22.81 -12.19
CA SER A 11 4.97 22.47 -10.79
C SER A 11 3.71 21.83 -10.21
N SER A 12 3.91 20.76 -9.45
CA SER A 12 2.91 20.14 -8.59
C SER A 12 2.24 21.19 -7.70
N VAL A 13 0.92 21.33 -7.83
CA VAL A 13 0.08 22.01 -6.83
C VAL A 13 -1.08 21.06 -6.52
N ILE A 14 -0.96 20.37 -5.39
CA ILE A 14 -2.06 19.66 -4.74
C ILE A 14 -2.97 20.73 -4.13
N VAL A 15 -4.24 20.76 -4.51
CA VAL A 15 -5.24 21.69 -3.97
C VAL A 15 -6.24 20.95 -3.09
N ILE A 16 -6.05 21.13 -1.78
CA ILE A 16 -7.01 21.54 -0.75
C ILE A 16 -8.33 20.75 -0.63
N GLY A 17 -8.45 19.99 0.47
CA GLY A 17 -9.73 19.71 1.10
C GLY A 17 -10.11 20.84 2.06
N ALA A 18 -11.07 21.67 1.67
CA ALA A 18 -11.73 22.64 2.55
C ALA A 18 -13.14 22.13 2.85
N PHE A 19 -13.40 21.74 4.09
CA PHE A 19 -14.76 21.68 4.64
C PHE A 19 -14.80 22.50 5.93
N LEU A 20 -15.25 23.75 5.76
CA LEU A 20 -15.68 24.63 6.84
C LEU A 20 -17.18 24.41 7.06
N VAL A 21 -17.59 24.05 8.28
CA VAL A 21 -18.94 24.31 8.77
C VAL A 21 -18.85 25.06 10.11
N GLY A 22 -19.08 26.38 10.01
CA GLY A 22 -20.11 27.09 10.78
C GLY A 22 -19.99 27.18 12.31
N TYR A 23 -19.62 28.38 12.76
CA TYR A 23 -19.57 28.91 14.12
C TYR A 23 -20.97 29.30 14.69
N PHE A 24 -21.28 29.00 15.96
CA PHE A 24 -22.30 29.72 16.75
C PHE A 24 -21.92 29.78 18.25
N ILE A 25 -21.99 30.98 18.84
CA ILE A 25 -21.61 31.35 20.21
C ILE A 25 -22.74 31.06 21.21
N GLY A 26 -22.44 30.58 22.44
CA GLY A 26 -23.32 30.76 23.62
C GLY A 26 -23.08 29.82 24.80
N LYS A 27 -22.44 30.33 25.87
CA LYS A 27 -22.09 29.73 27.18
C LYS A 27 -23.07 28.72 27.81
N VAL A 28 -22.57 27.54 28.22
CA VAL A 28 -22.52 26.97 29.60
C VAL A 28 -21.65 25.70 29.61
N ASN A 29 -20.67 25.62 30.52
CA ASN A 29 -19.73 24.48 30.67
C ASN A 29 -20.38 23.26 31.36
N PRO A 30 -20.11 22.03 30.90
CA PRO A 30 -20.08 20.81 31.73
C PRO A 30 -18.62 20.28 31.86
N PRO A 31 -18.36 19.30 32.76
CA PRO A 31 -17.16 19.22 33.59
C PRO A 31 -15.91 18.84 32.79
N ASP A 32 -14.73 19.17 33.34
CA ASP A 32 -13.40 18.92 32.80
C ASP A 32 -13.24 17.49 32.23
N ASP A 33 -13.57 17.31 30.95
CA ASP A 33 -13.11 16.14 30.19
C ASP A 33 -11.59 16.30 30.05
N PRO A 34 -10.79 15.24 30.35
CA PRO A 34 -9.37 15.31 30.18
C PRO A 34 -9.07 15.67 28.72
N ILE A 35 -8.25 16.71 28.53
CA ILE A 35 -7.66 17.04 27.25
C ILE A 35 -6.83 15.82 26.84
N ILE A 36 -7.44 14.92 26.05
CA ILE A 36 -6.71 13.96 25.26
C ILE A 36 -6.04 14.83 24.19
N ASP A 37 -4.78 15.18 24.39
CA ASP A 37 -3.94 15.65 23.29
C ASP A 37 -4.10 14.59 22.19
N PRO A 38 -4.69 14.92 21.02
CA PRO A 38 -4.72 13.97 19.94
C PRO A 38 -3.27 13.66 19.60
N ASP A 39 -2.89 12.38 19.67
CA ASP A 39 -1.58 11.91 19.21
C ASP A 39 -1.26 12.58 17.87
N PRO A 40 0.00 13.03 17.64
CA PRO A 40 0.36 13.70 16.40
C PRO A 40 -0.01 12.79 15.22
N VAL A 41 -0.86 13.29 14.33
CA VAL A 41 -1.20 12.61 13.08
C VAL A 41 0.09 12.47 12.26
N VAL A 42 0.69 11.28 12.27
CA VAL A 42 1.87 10.99 11.47
C VAL A 42 1.42 10.87 10.02
N GLU A 43 1.67 11.91 9.22
CA GLU A 43 1.46 11.83 7.77
C GLU A 43 2.48 10.84 7.18
N VAL A 44 1.99 9.68 6.74
CA VAL A 44 2.79 8.69 6.00
C VAL A 44 3.06 9.24 4.61
N THR A 45 4.34 9.36 4.22
CA THR A 45 4.75 9.83 2.89
C THR A 45 5.73 8.84 2.26
N VAL A 46 5.62 8.63 0.94
CA VAL A 46 6.45 7.67 0.20
C VAL A 46 7.13 8.33 -1.00
N LYS A 47 8.39 7.96 -1.24
CA LYS A 47 9.18 8.36 -2.41
C LYS A 47 9.33 7.18 -3.36
N GLU A 48 9.35 7.44 -4.67
CA GLU A 48 9.42 6.36 -5.66
C GLU A 48 10.69 5.49 -5.54
N ASP A 49 11.81 6.07 -5.10
CA ASP A 49 13.10 5.41 -4.86
C ASP A 49 13.26 4.86 -3.44
N GLY A 50 12.20 4.90 -2.63
CA GLY A 50 12.19 4.38 -1.27
C GLY A 50 12.11 2.86 -1.19
N VAL A 51 12.52 2.34 -0.03
CA VAL A 51 12.43 0.92 0.34
C VAL A 51 11.37 0.80 1.41
N TYR A 52 10.32 0.02 1.13
CA TYR A 52 9.16 -0.10 2.01
C TYR A 52 8.72 -1.56 2.10
N ASP A 53 8.34 -1.99 3.30
CA ASP A 53 7.70 -3.28 3.52
C ASP A 53 6.57 -3.24 4.56
N SER A 54 6.26 -2.07 5.14
CA SER A 54 5.13 -1.90 6.06
C SER A 54 3.80 -1.83 5.31
N LYS A 55 2.70 -2.23 5.98
CA LYS A 55 1.35 -2.21 5.42
C LYS A 55 0.97 -0.83 4.90
N GLU A 56 1.15 0.20 5.73
CA GLU A 56 0.74 1.57 5.42
C GLU A 56 1.54 2.14 4.24
N GLU A 57 2.87 1.99 4.24
CA GLU A 57 3.72 2.56 3.20
C GLU A 57 3.57 1.82 1.87
N VAL A 58 3.51 0.48 1.88
CA VAL A 58 3.36 -0.30 0.64
C VAL A 58 1.98 -0.07 0.02
N ALA A 59 0.92 0.01 0.82
CA ALA A 59 -0.42 0.34 0.32
C ALA A 59 -0.42 1.75 -0.31
N LEU A 60 0.13 2.74 0.38
CA LEU A 60 0.24 4.10 -0.15
C LEU A 60 1.07 4.16 -1.44
N TYR A 61 2.19 3.42 -1.50
CA TYR A 61 3.05 3.33 -2.68
C TYR A 61 2.31 2.73 -3.87
N LEU A 62 1.55 1.65 -3.67
CA LEU A 62 0.75 0.99 -4.71
C LEU A 62 -0.32 1.92 -5.30
N VAL A 63 -1.02 2.71 -4.46
CA VAL A 63 -1.97 3.72 -4.96
C VAL A 63 -1.25 4.83 -5.72
N THR A 64 -0.09 5.26 -5.23
CA THR A 64 0.64 6.42 -5.79
C THR A 64 1.33 6.10 -7.11
N TYR A 65 1.98 4.95 -7.21
CA TYR A 65 2.86 4.61 -8.34
C TYR A 65 2.37 3.42 -9.19
N HIS A 66 1.28 2.76 -8.77
CA HIS A 66 0.67 1.62 -9.48
C HIS A 66 1.63 0.45 -9.78
N LYS A 67 2.65 0.30 -8.93
CA LYS A 67 3.65 -0.78 -8.97
C LYS A 67 4.18 -1.03 -7.56
N LEU A 68 4.84 -2.16 -7.35
CA LEU A 68 5.53 -2.42 -6.09
C LEU A 68 6.81 -1.57 -5.98
N PRO A 69 7.24 -1.22 -4.75
CA PRO A 69 8.58 -0.74 -4.48
C PRO A 69 9.66 -1.66 -5.08
N SER A 70 10.82 -1.12 -5.42
CA SER A 70 11.88 -1.89 -6.11
C SER A 70 12.51 -2.99 -5.26
N ASN A 71 12.28 -3.01 -3.94
CA ASN A 71 12.73 -4.06 -3.02
C ASN A 71 11.82 -5.30 -3.02
N TYR A 72 10.97 -5.49 -4.02
CA TYR A 72 10.18 -6.70 -4.19
C TYR A 72 10.67 -7.55 -5.36
N VAL A 73 10.80 -8.84 -5.12
CA VAL A 73 11.19 -9.85 -6.12
C VAL A 73 10.09 -10.90 -6.22
N THR A 74 9.80 -11.36 -7.43
CA THR A 74 8.81 -12.40 -7.64
C THR A 74 9.30 -13.76 -7.13
N LYS A 75 8.37 -14.66 -6.79
CA LYS A 75 8.72 -16.05 -6.45
C LYS A 75 9.47 -16.74 -7.60
N TYR A 76 9.21 -16.36 -8.86
CA TYR A 76 9.95 -16.87 -10.02
C TYR A 76 11.43 -16.47 -10.00
N GLU A 77 11.72 -15.18 -9.81
CA GLU A 77 13.10 -14.67 -9.72
C GLU A 77 13.84 -15.28 -8.53
N ALA A 78 13.18 -15.37 -7.38
CA ALA A 78 13.72 -16.03 -6.19
C ALA A 78 14.07 -17.50 -6.48
N ARG A 79 13.15 -18.28 -7.04
CA ARG A 79 13.40 -19.70 -7.39
C ARG A 79 14.52 -19.88 -8.39
N LYS A 80 14.66 -18.96 -9.35
CA LYS A 80 15.78 -18.97 -10.30
C LYS A 80 17.14 -18.79 -9.62
N ALA A 81 17.18 -18.12 -8.47
CA ALA A 81 18.37 -18.00 -7.63
C ALA A 81 18.57 -19.19 -6.67
N GLY A 82 17.69 -20.19 -6.68
CA GLY A 82 17.77 -21.37 -5.81
C GLY A 82 16.90 -21.29 -4.55
N TRP A 83 16.04 -20.28 -4.42
CA TRP A 83 15.12 -20.16 -3.28
C TRP A 83 13.99 -21.21 -3.37
N GLU A 84 13.84 -22.03 -2.33
CA GLU A 84 12.80 -23.06 -2.24
C GLU A 84 11.63 -22.67 -1.33
N GLY A 85 11.77 -21.57 -0.57
CA GLY A 85 10.80 -21.13 0.44
C GLY A 85 11.47 -20.45 1.63
N GLY A 86 10.66 -19.84 2.51
CA GLY A 86 11.17 -19.07 3.66
C GLY A 86 11.70 -17.69 3.28
N SER A 87 12.65 -17.15 4.05
CA SER A 87 13.23 -15.84 3.77
C SER A 87 13.92 -15.76 2.41
N VAL A 88 13.72 -14.65 1.70
CA VAL A 88 14.42 -14.36 0.43
C VAL A 88 15.75 -13.64 0.65
N GLU A 89 15.98 -13.11 1.85
CA GLU A 89 17.17 -12.33 2.22
C GLU A 89 18.52 -13.00 1.82
N PRO A 90 18.71 -14.33 1.97
CA PRO A 90 19.97 -14.97 1.57
C PRO A 90 20.26 -14.94 0.06
N TYR A 91 19.23 -14.72 -0.77
CA TYR A 91 19.30 -14.73 -2.22
C TYR A 91 19.21 -13.31 -2.81
N PHE A 92 18.37 -12.47 -2.19
CA PHE A 92 18.15 -11.08 -2.55
C PHE A 92 18.18 -10.23 -1.27
N PRO A 93 19.38 -9.81 -0.80
CA PRO A 93 19.50 -9.01 0.41
C PRO A 93 18.71 -7.71 0.31
N GLY A 94 17.99 -7.36 1.37
CA GLY A 94 17.14 -6.17 1.41
C GLY A 94 15.91 -6.26 0.51
N CYS A 95 15.43 -7.46 0.18
CA CYS A 95 14.23 -7.65 -0.61
C CYS A 95 13.15 -8.48 0.10
N CYS A 96 11.91 -8.32 -0.35
CA CYS A 96 10.73 -9.07 0.06
C CYS A 96 10.16 -9.84 -1.15
N ILE A 97 9.32 -10.85 -0.91
CA ILE A 97 8.61 -11.57 -1.98
C ILE A 97 7.37 -10.77 -2.40
N GLY A 98 7.15 -10.58 -3.69
CA GLY A 98 5.92 -9.97 -4.17
C GLY A 98 5.81 -9.82 -5.68
N GLY A 99 4.60 -9.58 -6.13
CA GLY A 99 4.26 -9.42 -7.53
C GLY A 99 3.76 -10.70 -8.21
N ASP A 100 3.57 -11.79 -7.48
CA ASP A 100 2.95 -12.98 -8.06
C ASP A 100 1.43 -12.83 -8.15
N SER A 101 0.80 -13.52 -9.09
CA SER A 101 -0.66 -13.51 -9.24
C SER A 101 -1.35 -14.14 -8.03
N PHE A 102 -2.34 -13.45 -7.46
CA PHE A 102 -3.22 -13.99 -6.43
C PHE A 102 -4.49 -14.52 -7.09
N ALA A 103 -4.74 -15.82 -6.94
CA ALA A 103 -5.79 -16.50 -7.69
C ALA A 103 -7.22 -16.30 -7.11
N ASN A 104 -7.34 -15.79 -5.87
CA ASN A 104 -8.62 -15.61 -5.18
C ASN A 104 -9.52 -16.89 -5.24
N ARG A 105 -8.95 -18.05 -4.90
CA ARG A 105 -9.62 -19.36 -5.11
C ARG A 105 -10.81 -19.55 -4.18
N GLU A 106 -10.67 -19.00 -2.98
CA GLU A 106 -11.66 -19.00 -1.91
C GLU A 106 -12.76 -17.97 -2.17
N GLY A 107 -12.55 -17.05 -3.13
CA GLY A 107 -13.55 -16.06 -3.56
C GLY A 107 -13.86 -14.98 -2.52
N LEU A 108 -12.95 -14.74 -1.57
CA LEU A 108 -13.13 -13.77 -0.49
C LEU A 108 -13.03 -12.31 -0.96
N LEU A 109 -12.39 -12.06 -2.11
CA LEU A 109 -12.28 -10.74 -2.71
C LEU A 109 -13.27 -10.57 -3.88
N PRO A 110 -13.78 -9.35 -4.15
CA PRO A 110 -14.77 -9.12 -5.19
C PRO A 110 -14.22 -9.42 -6.59
N SER A 111 -14.97 -10.20 -7.35
CA SER A 111 -14.61 -10.58 -8.72
C SER A 111 -15.33 -9.71 -9.75
N LYS A 112 -14.60 -9.27 -10.78
CA LYS A 112 -15.12 -8.48 -11.89
C LYS A 112 -14.45 -8.91 -13.19
N LYS A 113 -15.16 -8.84 -14.32
CA LYS A 113 -14.59 -9.19 -15.62
C LYS A 113 -13.35 -8.33 -15.91
N GLY A 114 -12.21 -8.99 -16.16
CA GLY A 114 -10.93 -8.33 -16.41
C GLY A 114 -10.16 -7.89 -15.16
N ARG A 115 -10.72 -8.11 -13.96
CA ARG A 115 -10.00 -7.90 -12.70
C ARG A 115 -9.04 -9.06 -12.45
N THR A 116 -7.82 -8.71 -12.10
CA THR A 116 -6.77 -9.63 -11.69
C THR A 116 -6.15 -9.11 -10.40
N TYR A 117 -5.78 -10.02 -9.51
CA TYR A 117 -5.09 -9.69 -8.28
C TYR A 117 -3.64 -10.16 -8.30
N ARG A 118 -2.80 -9.46 -7.55
CA ARG A 118 -1.42 -9.81 -7.24
C ARG A 118 -1.20 -9.68 -5.74
N GLU A 119 -0.18 -10.34 -5.23
CA GLU A 119 0.16 -10.34 -3.80
C GLU A 119 1.58 -9.85 -3.53
N CYS A 120 1.83 -9.32 -2.35
CA CYS A 120 3.18 -9.11 -1.81
C CYS A 120 3.23 -9.35 -0.30
N ASP A 121 4.41 -9.75 0.18
CA ASP A 121 4.71 -9.93 1.60
C ASP A 121 4.87 -8.59 2.29
N ILE A 122 4.44 -8.52 3.55
CA ILE A 122 4.51 -7.34 4.41
C ILE A 122 5.28 -7.67 5.67
N ASN A 123 6.06 -6.71 6.17
CA ASN A 123 6.87 -6.82 7.38
C ASN A 123 7.90 -7.98 7.34
N THR A 124 8.46 -8.26 6.17
CA THR A 124 9.41 -9.38 5.93
C THR A 124 10.84 -8.96 5.63
N LEU A 125 11.12 -7.67 5.49
CA LEU A 125 12.46 -7.18 5.14
C LEU A 125 13.47 -7.59 6.23
N GLY A 126 14.53 -8.30 5.83
CA GLY A 126 15.55 -8.84 6.74
C GLY A 126 15.03 -9.90 7.73
N LYS A 127 13.80 -10.39 7.59
CA LYS A 127 13.23 -11.43 8.49
C LYS A 127 13.65 -12.83 8.05
N LYS A 128 13.62 -13.77 9.00
CA LYS A 128 13.93 -15.19 8.77
C LYS A 128 12.77 -15.99 8.16
N SER A 129 11.57 -15.43 8.16
CA SER A 129 10.34 -16.04 7.63
C SER A 129 9.59 -15.02 6.78
N ARG A 130 8.67 -15.51 5.94
CA ARG A 130 7.73 -14.69 5.18
C ARG A 130 6.55 -14.18 6.00
N GLY A 131 6.40 -14.65 7.24
CA GLY A 131 5.25 -14.33 8.08
C GLY A 131 3.91 -14.62 7.40
N ASP A 132 2.86 -14.04 7.96
CA ASP A 132 1.47 -14.29 7.57
C ASP A 132 0.85 -13.07 6.86
N GLU A 133 1.50 -11.90 6.94
CA GLU A 133 0.96 -10.63 6.47
C GLU A 133 1.16 -10.42 4.96
N ARG A 134 0.11 -9.98 4.26
CA ARG A 134 0.15 -9.73 2.82
C ARG A 134 -0.71 -8.53 2.44
N ILE A 135 -0.29 -7.85 1.38
CA ILE A 135 -1.19 -7.00 0.60
C ILE A 135 -1.61 -7.73 -0.67
N ILE A 136 -2.91 -7.67 -0.98
CA ILE A 136 -3.47 -8.10 -2.26
C ILE A 136 -3.94 -6.86 -3.01
N TYR A 137 -3.42 -6.64 -4.22
CA TYR A 137 -3.74 -5.46 -5.02
C TYR A 137 -4.26 -5.86 -6.40
N SER A 138 -5.30 -5.18 -6.85
CA SER A 138 -5.90 -5.42 -8.16
C SER A 138 -5.30 -4.53 -9.24
N ASN A 139 -5.48 -4.93 -10.49
CA ASN A 139 -5.15 -4.09 -11.65
C ASN A 139 -6.07 -2.87 -11.83
N ASP A 140 -7.17 -2.79 -11.07
CA ASP A 140 -8.16 -1.71 -11.13
C ASP A 140 -8.23 -0.88 -9.83
N GLY A 141 -7.23 -0.97 -8.96
CA GLY A 141 -7.01 -0.03 -7.85
C GLY A 141 -7.55 -0.45 -6.48
N LEU A 142 -8.06 -1.68 -6.34
CA LEU A 142 -8.40 -2.24 -5.03
C LEU A 142 -7.15 -2.71 -4.31
N ILE A 143 -7.04 -2.40 -3.03
CA ILE A 143 -5.95 -2.86 -2.17
C ILE A 143 -6.54 -3.42 -0.89
N TYR A 144 -6.28 -4.70 -0.63
CA TYR A 144 -6.66 -5.41 0.56
C TYR A 144 -5.42 -5.81 1.35
N TYR A 145 -5.61 -6.02 2.65
CA TYR A 145 -4.60 -6.52 3.56
C TYR A 145 -5.13 -7.72 4.35
N THR A 146 -4.25 -8.68 4.63
CA THR A 146 -4.47 -9.82 5.52
C THR A 146 -3.29 -9.90 6.48
N ASP A 147 -3.56 -10.12 7.76
CA ASP A 147 -2.57 -10.46 8.81
C ASP A 147 -2.67 -11.91 9.29
N ASP A 148 -3.58 -12.69 8.69
CA ASP A 148 -3.96 -14.03 9.11
C ASP A 148 -3.77 -15.06 7.99
N HIS A 149 -2.79 -14.82 7.10
CA HIS A 149 -2.43 -15.75 6.03
C HIS A 149 -3.62 -16.10 5.12
N TYR A 150 -4.29 -15.07 4.62
CA TYR A 150 -5.41 -15.13 3.68
C TYR A 150 -6.74 -15.65 4.25
N GLU A 151 -6.89 -15.78 5.58
CA GLU A 151 -8.16 -16.19 6.20
C GLU A 151 -9.21 -15.07 6.15
N SER A 152 -8.80 -13.81 6.31
CA SER A 152 -9.66 -12.64 6.18
C SER A 152 -8.94 -11.46 5.53
N PHE A 153 -9.73 -10.47 5.08
CA PHE A 153 -9.21 -9.30 4.37
C PHE A 153 -9.86 -8.01 4.84
N VAL A 154 -9.05 -6.97 4.94
CA VAL A 154 -9.48 -5.59 5.18
C VAL A 154 -9.20 -4.77 3.93
N LEU A 155 -10.23 -4.08 3.41
CA LEU A 155 -10.06 -3.12 2.32
C LEU A 155 -9.31 -1.89 2.85
N LEU A 156 -8.17 -1.58 2.24
CA LEU A 156 -7.37 -0.39 2.55
C LEU A 156 -7.67 0.76 1.59
N TYR A 157 -7.80 0.46 0.29
CA TYR A 157 -8.05 1.45 -0.74
C TYR A 157 -8.95 0.91 -1.86
N GLY A 158 -9.72 1.82 -2.45
CA GLY A 158 -10.65 1.53 -3.54
C GLY A 158 -12.11 1.52 -3.11
N GLU A 159 -13.00 1.45 -4.09
CA GLU A 159 -14.45 1.30 -3.90
C GLU A 159 -14.89 0.03 -4.62
N GLU A 160 -15.70 -0.80 -3.96
CA GLU A 160 -16.15 -2.09 -4.47
C GLU A 160 -17.18 -1.98 -5.60
#